data_AF-W2C6Z8-F1
#
_entry.id   AF-W2C6Z8-F1
#
_cell.length_a   1.000
_cell.length_b   1.000
_cell.length_c   1.000
_cell.angle_alpha   90.00
_cell.angle_beta   90.00
_cell.angle_gamma   90.00
#
_symmetry.space_group_name_H-M   'P 1'
#
loop_
_entity.id
_entity.type
_entity.pdbx_description
1 polymer ?
#
loop_
_entity_poly.entity_id
_entity_poly.type
_entity_poly.pdbx_seq_one_letter_code
_entity_poly.pdbx_strand_id
1 'polypeptide(L)' 'TSAKMRRGTLEAYKQAFLVPVKLTDRRAVYLNRATQDRADFVVRRLEDRGAKLSILVERIEYAHLEDYADEIEEWRKL' A
#
# COMPACT_ATOMS: atom_id res chain seq x y z
N THR A 1 2.87 18.35 13.72
CA THR A 1 1.90 18.01 12.66
C THR A 1 1.79 16.50 12.61
N SER A 2 0.70 15.94 13.13
CA SER A 2 0.51 14.48 13.22
C SER A 2 0.52 13.83 11.83
N ALA A 3 0.94 12.57 11.73
CA ALA A 3 0.80 11.69 10.56
C ALA A 3 -0.60 11.74 9.89
N LYS A 4 -1.59 12.31 10.60
CA LYS A 4 -2.91 12.74 10.13
C LYS A 4 -2.96 13.75 8.96
N MET A 5 -1.89 14.46 8.59
CA MET A 5 -2.03 15.59 7.66
C MET A 5 -1.63 15.28 6.21
N ARG A 6 -2.67 14.91 5.43
CA ARG A 6 -2.80 15.00 3.96
C ARG A 6 -1.94 14.05 3.12
N ARG A 7 -2.49 12.88 2.81
CA ARG A 7 -2.42 12.33 1.43
C ARG A 7 -3.48 13.09 0.60
N GLY A 8 -3.31 14.34 0.16
CA GLY A 8 -2.17 14.89 -0.58
C GLY A 8 -2.35 14.58 -2.06
N THR A 9 -3.35 15.17 -2.73
CA THR A 9 -3.69 15.05 -4.17
C THR A 9 -3.79 13.63 -4.79
N LEU A 10 -4.46 13.50 -5.95
CA LEU A 10 -4.47 12.23 -6.69
C LEU A 10 -3.05 11.80 -7.09
N GLU A 11 -2.21 12.76 -7.46
CA GLU A 11 -0.85 12.48 -7.91
C GLU A 11 0.04 11.93 -6.79
N ALA A 12 -0.02 12.48 -5.56
CA ALA A 12 0.79 11.89 -4.49
C ALA A 12 0.26 10.52 -4.06
N TYR A 13 -1.05 10.27 -4.16
CA TYR A 13 -1.59 8.91 -3.99
C TYR A 13 -1.01 7.94 -5.02
N LYS A 14 -1.07 8.28 -6.31
CA LYS A 14 -0.50 7.45 -7.37
C LYS A 14 1.00 7.23 -7.17
N GLN A 15 1.73 8.28 -6.80
CA GLN A 15 3.18 8.19 -6.58
C GLN A 15 3.54 7.31 -5.37
N ALA A 16 2.74 7.32 -4.31
CA ALA A 16 2.97 6.48 -3.15
C ALA A 16 2.64 5.00 -3.44
N PHE A 17 1.47 4.74 -4.02
CA PHE A 17 0.86 3.40 -4.02
C PHE A 17 0.77 2.70 -5.37
N LEU A 18 0.87 3.44 -6.48
CA LEU A 18 0.61 2.93 -7.83
C LEU A 18 1.81 3.12 -8.77
N VAL A 19 3.02 3.29 -8.23
CA VAL A 19 4.24 3.29 -9.06
C VAL A 19 4.62 1.85 -9.39
N PRO A 20 4.70 1.47 -10.68
CA PRO A 20 5.15 0.13 -11.07
C PRO A 20 6.57 -0.14 -10.53
N VAL A 21 6.70 -1.20 -9.75
CA VAL A 21 8.00 -1.69 -9.26
C VAL A 21 8.14 -3.17 -9.59
N LYS A 22 9.37 -3.60 -9.87
CA LYS A 22 9.65 -5.02 -10.06
C LYS A 22 9.69 -5.69 -8.68
N LEU A 23 8.65 -6.44 -8.35
CA LEU A 23 8.65 -7.28 -7.16
C LEU A 23 9.49 -8.54 -7.42
N THR A 24 10.55 -8.73 -6.65
CA THR A 24 11.33 -9.98 -6.60
C THR A 24 10.94 -10.80 -5.38
N ASP A 25 11.27 -12.10 -5.36
CA ASP A 25 11.10 -12.98 -4.18
C ASP A 25 9.68 -12.99 -3.59
N ARG A 26 8.69 -12.90 -4.49
CA ARG A 26 7.28 -12.68 -4.16
C ARG A 26 6.72 -13.83 -3.33
N ARG A 27 6.00 -13.48 -2.26
CA ARG A 27 5.17 -14.42 -1.49
C ARG A 27 3.70 -14.15 -1.75
N ALA A 28 2.90 -15.20 -1.75
CA ALA A 28 1.45 -15.08 -1.86
C ALA A 28 0.85 -14.66 -0.52
N VAL A 29 -0.08 -13.71 -0.55
CA VAL A 29 -0.89 -13.30 0.60
C VAL A 29 -2.37 -13.51 0.29
N TYR A 30 -3.15 -13.90 1.29
CA TYR A 30 -4.58 -14.12 1.13
C TYR A 30 -5.34 -12.86 1.54
N LEU A 31 -6.22 -12.41 0.66
CA LEU A 31 -7.21 -11.38 0.95
C LEU A 31 -8.59 -12.01 0.86
N ASN A 32 -9.52 -11.56 1.70
CA ASN A 32 -10.93 -11.89 1.47
C ASN A 32 -11.40 -11.25 0.15
N ARG A 33 -12.44 -11.83 -0.45
CA ARG A 33 -12.95 -11.40 -1.75
C ARG A 33 -13.32 -9.92 -1.80
N ALA A 34 -14.03 -9.43 -0.78
CA ALA A 34 -14.49 -8.04 -0.75
C ALA A 34 -13.34 -7.03 -0.70
N THR A 35 -12.28 -7.32 0.06
CA THR A 35 -11.07 -6.50 0.11
C THR A 35 -10.34 -6.51 -1.23
N GLN A 36 -10.20 -7.70 -1.83
CA GLN A 36 -9.56 -7.83 -3.14
C GLN A 36 -10.31 -7.04 -4.22
N ASP A 37 -11.65 -7.17 -4.28
CA ASP A 37 -12.49 -6.46 -5.26
C ASP A 37 -12.38 -4.93 -5.12
N ARG A 38 -12.33 -4.43 -3.88
CA ARG A 38 -12.14 -2.99 -3.62
C ARG A 38 -10.76 -2.51 -4.07
N ALA A 39 -9.70 -3.28 -3.79
CA ALA A 39 -8.35 -2.94 -4.20
C ALA A 39 -8.19 -3.00 -5.73
N ASP A 40 -8.75 -4.02 -6.38
CA ASP A 40 -8.79 -4.14 -7.84
C ASP A 40 -9.52 -2.96 -8.49
N PHE A 41 -10.64 -2.52 -7.92
CA PHE A 41 -11.36 -1.34 -8.39
C PHE A 41 -10.47 -0.09 -8.34
N VAL A 42 -9.75 0.13 -7.25
CA VAL A 42 -8.83 1.27 -7.09
C VAL A 42 -7.74 1.24 -8.15
N VAL A 43 -7.07 0.10 -8.34
CA VAL A 43 -6.04 -0.04 -9.39
C VAL A 43 -6.66 0.26 -10.74
N ARG A 44 -7.73 -0.43 -11.16
CA ARG A 44 -8.36 -0.23 -12.48
C ARG A 44 -8.81 1.20 -12.74
N ARG A 45 -9.23 1.93 -11.71
CA ARG A 45 -9.82 3.27 -11.86
C ARG A 45 -8.76 4.37 -11.88
N LEU A 46 -7.66 4.19 -11.16
CA LEU A 46 -6.64 5.21 -10.93
C LEU A 46 -5.32 4.89 -11.64
N GLU A 47 -5.13 3.68 -12.16
CA GLU A 47 -3.93 3.27 -12.86
C GLU A 47 -3.89 3.80 -14.29
N ASP A 48 -2.74 4.35 -14.65
CA ASP A 48 -2.42 4.90 -15.98
C ASP A 48 -1.04 4.43 -16.50
N ARG A 49 -0.36 3.53 -15.76
CA ARG A 49 1.10 3.28 -15.87
C ARG A 49 1.52 1.80 -15.73
N GLY A 50 0.60 0.85 -15.75
CA GLY A 50 0.83 -0.60 -15.64
C GLY A 50 0.92 -1.15 -14.21
N ALA A 51 0.45 -0.41 -13.20
CA ALA A 51 0.43 -0.87 -11.82
C ALA A 51 -0.55 -2.04 -11.63
N LYS A 52 -0.22 -2.97 -10.73
CA LYS A 52 -1.02 -4.18 -10.47
C LYS A 52 -1.53 -4.18 -9.04
N LEU A 53 -2.56 -4.98 -8.77
CA LEU A 53 -3.03 -5.25 -7.41
C LEU A 53 -1.89 -5.58 -6.45
N SER A 54 -0.94 -6.42 -6.88
CA SER A 54 0.21 -6.80 -6.05
C SER A 54 1.09 -5.62 -5.65
N ILE A 55 1.20 -4.59 -6.51
CA ILE A 55 1.96 -3.37 -6.21
C ILE A 55 1.21 -2.54 -5.18
N LEU A 56 -0.10 -2.38 -5.34
CA LEU A 56 -0.92 -1.65 -4.36
C LEU A 56 -0.84 -2.30 -2.97
N VAL A 57 -0.95 -3.64 -2.91
CA VAL A 57 -0.85 -4.40 -1.66
C VAL A 57 0.54 -4.23 -1.04
N GLU A 58 1.60 -4.46 -1.80
CA GLU A 58 2.99 -4.25 -1.34
C GLU A 58 3.18 -2.84 -0.75
N ARG A 59 2.75 -1.80 -1.47
CA ARG A 59 3.00 -0.41 -1.05
C ARG A 59 2.17 0.01 0.15
N ILE A 60 0.97 -0.54 0.32
CA ILE A 60 0.17 -0.33 1.53
C ILE A 60 0.83 -1.00 2.72
N GLU A 61 1.26 -2.25 2.58
CA GLU A 61 1.93 -2.99 3.65
C GLU A 61 3.25 -2.33 4.03
N TYR A 62 4.08 -1.98 3.04
CA TYR A 62 5.33 -1.26 3.26
C TYR A 62 5.11 0.08 3.98
N ALA A 63 4.17 0.91 3.51
CA ALA A 63 3.88 2.19 4.16
C ALA A 63 3.36 1.99 5.60
N HIS A 64 2.55 0.97 5.84
CA HIS A 64 2.09 0.65 7.19
C HIS A 64 3.25 0.23 8.10
N LEU A 65 4.16 -0.62 7.62
CA LEU A 65 5.30 -1.06 8.41
C LEU A 65 6.27 0.08 8.71
N GLU A 66 6.49 0.99 7.76
CA GLU A 66 7.31 2.19 7.97
C GLU A 66 6.63 3.18 8.94
N ASP A 67 5.33 3.45 8.75
CA ASP A 67 4.58 4.41 9.57
C ASP A 67 4.47 3.99 11.05
N TYR A 68 4.60 2.69 11.34
CA TYR A 68 4.44 2.11 12.67
C TYR A 68 5.69 1.38 13.17
N ALA A 69 6.85 1.55 12.54
CA ALA A 69 8.06 0.78 12.85
C ALA A 69 8.48 0.92 14.33
N ASP A 70 8.46 2.17 14.84
CA ASP A 70 8.85 2.48 16.22
C ASP A 70 7.82 1.92 17.21
N GLU A 71 6.53 2.13 16.98
CA GLU A 71 5.45 1.62 17.85
C GLU A 71 5.42 0.09 17.88
N ILE A 72 5.63 -0.58 16.74
CA ILE A 72 5.72 -2.04 16.67
C ILE A 72 6.89 -2.55 17.54
N GLU A 73 8.04 -1.88 17.50
CA GLU A 73 9.21 -2.25 18.31
C GLU A 73 8.99 -2.01 19.82
N GLU A 74 8.24 -0.96 20.17
CA GLU A 74 7.81 -0.72 21.56
C GLU A 74 6.84 -1.81 22.04
N TRP A 75 5.78 -2.11 21.27
CA TRP A 75 4.78 -3.11 21.62
C TRP A 75 5.34 -4.52 21.70
N ARG A 76 6.38 -4.84 20.92
CA ARG A 76 7.07 -6.15 20.98
C ARG A 76 7.68 -6.45 22.35
N LYS A 77 8.01 -5.42 23.13
CA LYS A 77 8.67 -5.55 24.44
C LYS A 77 7.69 -5.70 25.61
N LEU A 78 6.39 -5.58 25.35
CA LEU A 78 5.30 -5.79 26.30
C LEU A 78 4.93 -7.28 26.38
#